data_AF-A3I1T6-F1
#
_entry.id   AF-A3I1T6-F1
#
_cell.length_a   1.000
_cell.length_b   1.000
_cell.length_c   1.000
_cell.angle_alpha   90.00
_cell.angle_beta   90.00
_cell.angle_gamma   90.00
#
_symmetry.space_group_name_H-M   'P 1'
#
loop_
_entity.id
_entity.type
_entity.pdbx_description
1 polymer ?
#
loop_
_entity_poly.entity_id
_entity_poly.type
_entity_poly.pdbx_seq_one_letter_code
_entity_poly.pdbx_strand_id
1 'polypeptide(L)'
;MLKQKTPFILLLCLFSLSGFAQEMTADDEITLIQETFGKDKKMLVDAYMDLPDAVAPSFWTIYQEYEAKRKMLSRERMKIINDYLEEYDSIGEIEADDLAKRTLKNDLQLTKLHSSFYKKFKKATSAFDAAKFLQIDSYIHNTIRNAMQQELPFIDEN
;
A
#
# COMPACT_ATOMS: atom_id res chain seq x y z
N MET A 1 28.70 27.10 25.22
CA MET A 1 29.01 25.81 24.55
C MET A 1 28.85 24.70 25.55
N LEU A 2 27.83 23.86 25.43
CA LEU A 2 27.89 22.44 25.79
C LEU A 2 26.64 21.74 25.21
N LYS A 3 26.87 20.91 24.19
CA LYS A 3 25.89 19.97 23.63
C LYS A 3 25.64 18.86 24.67
N GLN A 4 24.41 18.70 25.14
CA GLN A 4 23.99 17.44 25.76
C GLN A 4 22.96 16.77 24.86
N LYS A 5 23.30 15.54 24.48
CA LYS A 5 22.58 14.67 23.56
C LYS A 5 21.35 14.13 24.27
N THR A 6 20.16 14.38 23.73
CA THR A 6 18.91 13.80 24.22
C THR A 6 18.90 12.31 23.86
N PRO A 7 18.77 11.39 24.84
CA PRO A 7 18.59 9.98 24.54
C PRO A 7 17.16 9.74 24.04
N PHE A 8 17.08 9.04 22.91
CA PHE A 8 15.86 8.50 22.32
C PHE A 8 15.23 7.51 23.32
N ILE A 9 14.11 7.89 23.94
CA ILE A 9 13.36 7.01 24.84
C ILE A 9 12.64 5.97 23.97
N LEU A 10 13.20 4.75 23.95
CA LEU A 10 12.48 3.54 23.53
C LEU A 10 11.29 3.35 24.48
N LEU A 11 10.07 3.49 23.97
CA LEU A 11 8.87 3.07 24.68
C LEU A 11 8.70 1.55 24.46
N LEU A 12 9.40 0.76 25.27
CA LEU A 12 9.20 -0.67 25.38
C LEU A 12 7.94 -0.91 26.24
N CYS A 13 6.77 -1.02 25.61
CA CYS A 13 5.56 -1.44 26.29
C CYS A 13 5.65 -2.93 26.62
N LEU A 14 5.84 -3.22 27.91
CA LEU A 14 5.67 -4.54 28.52
C LEU A 14 4.24 -5.05 28.29
N PHE A 15 4.06 -5.98 27.34
CA PHE A 15 2.86 -6.81 27.27
C PHE A 15 3.17 -8.18 27.87
N SER A 16 3.02 -8.26 29.20
CA SER A 16 2.91 -9.51 29.93
C SER A 16 1.49 -9.64 30.48
N LEU A 17 0.59 -10.18 29.66
CA LEU A 17 -0.66 -10.81 30.09
C LEU A 17 -0.89 -12.05 29.20
N SER A 18 -0.53 -13.19 29.75
CA SER A 18 -0.78 -14.52 29.21
C SER A 18 -2.28 -14.83 29.32
N GLY A 19 -3.01 -14.74 28.22
CA GLY A 19 -4.42 -15.14 28.16
C GLY A 19 -5.00 -14.81 26.78
N PHE A 20 -5.00 -15.81 25.90
CA PHE A 20 -5.35 -15.73 24.47
C PHE A 20 -4.35 -14.95 23.61
N ALA A 21 -3.17 -15.53 23.40
CA ALA A 21 -2.46 -15.29 22.14
C ALA A 21 -3.30 -15.98 21.04
N GLN A 22 -4.23 -15.25 20.42
CA GLN A 22 -4.62 -15.61 19.06
C GLN A 22 -3.34 -15.49 18.24
N GLU A 23 -2.84 -16.62 17.76
CA GLU A 23 -1.81 -16.64 16.74
C GLU A 23 -2.42 -15.93 15.52
N MET A 24 -2.02 -14.69 15.28
CA MET A 24 -2.49 -13.92 14.14
C MET A 24 -1.98 -14.62 12.88
N THR A 25 -2.89 -14.87 11.93
CA THR A 25 -2.48 -15.40 10.63
C THR A 25 -1.84 -14.27 9.81
N ALA A 26 -1.06 -14.62 8.78
CA ALA A 26 -0.53 -13.64 7.84
C ALA A 26 -1.63 -12.80 7.16
N ASP A 27 -2.83 -13.37 6.96
CA ASP A 27 -3.97 -12.64 6.40
C ASP A 27 -4.58 -11.63 7.40
N ASP A 28 -4.58 -11.96 8.71
CA ASP A 28 -5.01 -11.05 9.76
C ASP A 28 -4.05 -9.86 9.88
N GLU A 29 -2.73 -10.11 9.82
CA GLU A 29 -1.69 -9.09 9.80
C GLU A 29 -1.83 -8.16 8.60
N ILE A 30 -1.97 -8.72 7.40
CA ILE A 30 -2.23 -7.98 6.17
C ILE A 30 -3.48 -7.11 6.31
N THR A 31 -4.54 -7.64 6.93
CA THR A 31 -5.80 -6.90 7.13
C THR A 31 -5.60 -5.70 8.04
N LEU A 32 -4.97 -5.89 9.20
CA LEU A 32 -4.68 -4.82 10.14
C LEU A 32 -3.82 -3.71 9.52
N ILE A 33 -2.78 -4.10 8.78
CA ILE A 33 -1.93 -3.17 8.01
C ILE A 33 -2.81 -2.38 7.04
N GLN A 34 -3.63 -3.03 6.22
CA GLN A 34 -4.49 -2.36 5.24
C GLN A 34 -5.52 -1.40 5.86
N GLU A 35 -5.95 -1.65 7.10
CA GLU A 35 -6.84 -0.76 7.83
C GLU A 35 -6.12 0.49 8.32
N THR A 36 -4.99 0.33 9.01
CA THR A 36 -4.19 1.46 9.53
C THR A 36 -3.71 2.35 8.38
N PHE A 37 -3.05 1.76 7.38
CA PHE A 37 -2.60 2.50 6.19
C PHE A 37 -3.77 3.12 5.41
N GLY A 38 -4.92 2.45 5.38
CA GLY A 38 -6.13 2.98 4.74
C GLY A 38 -6.62 4.27 5.40
N LYS A 39 -6.56 4.35 6.73
CA LYS A 39 -6.93 5.56 7.50
C LYS A 39 -5.95 6.70 7.22
N ASP A 40 -4.64 6.44 7.31
CA ASP A 40 -3.60 7.45 7.08
C ASP A 40 -3.64 7.97 5.65
N LYS A 41 -3.78 7.07 4.67
CA LYS A 41 -3.96 7.45 3.26
C LYS A 41 -5.19 8.33 3.08
N LYS A 42 -6.33 7.98 3.69
CA LYS A 42 -7.55 8.79 3.57
C LYS A 42 -7.31 10.21 4.07
N MET A 43 -6.62 10.38 5.20
CA MET A 43 -6.29 11.70 5.75
C MET A 43 -5.39 12.51 4.80
N LEU A 44 -4.37 11.90 4.21
CA LEU A 44 -3.49 12.55 3.23
C LEU A 44 -4.24 12.96 1.97
N VAL A 45 -5.11 12.09 1.46
CA VAL A 45 -5.95 12.37 0.29
C VAL A 45 -6.91 13.51 0.61
N ASP A 46 -7.57 13.49 1.75
CA ASP A 46 -8.51 14.56 2.16
C ASP A 46 -7.81 15.93 2.21
N ALA A 47 -6.67 15.99 2.91
CA ALA A 47 -5.89 17.22 3.06
C ALA A 47 -5.33 17.75 1.73
N TYR A 48 -4.88 16.87 0.83
CA TYR A 48 -4.34 17.29 -0.47
C TYR A 48 -5.44 17.68 -1.46
N MET A 49 -6.54 16.93 -1.45
CA MET A 49 -7.65 17.14 -2.37
C MET A 49 -8.39 18.42 -2.04
N ASP A 50 -8.62 18.71 -0.76
CA ASP A 50 -9.27 19.94 -0.26
C ASP A 50 -10.52 20.29 -1.09
N LEU A 51 -11.41 19.30 -1.23
CA LEU A 51 -12.57 19.41 -2.11
C LEU A 51 -13.67 20.22 -1.43
N PRO A 52 -14.39 21.07 -2.20
CA PRO A 52 -15.58 21.75 -1.69
C PRO A 52 -16.65 20.75 -1.22
N ASP A 53 -17.42 21.13 -0.19
CA ASP A 53 -18.50 20.30 0.38
C ASP A 53 -19.51 19.81 -0.65
N ALA A 54 -19.75 20.58 -1.71
CA ALA A 54 -20.65 20.21 -2.80
C ALA A 54 -20.13 19.06 -3.68
N VAL A 55 -18.82 18.82 -3.70
CA VAL A 55 -18.14 17.84 -4.57
C VAL A 55 -17.63 16.63 -3.78
N ALA A 56 -17.19 16.85 -2.54
CA ALA A 56 -16.57 15.84 -1.70
C ALA A 56 -17.41 14.54 -1.54
N PRO A 57 -18.75 14.56 -1.34
CA PRO A 57 -19.52 13.33 -1.19
C PRO A 57 -19.45 12.40 -2.41
N SER A 58 -19.54 12.97 -3.61
CA SER A 58 -19.43 12.24 -4.88
C SER A 58 -18.04 11.65 -5.07
N PHE A 59 -17.00 12.42 -4.73
CA PHE A 59 -15.62 11.94 -4.74
C PHE A 59 -15.42 10.75 -3.79
N TRP A 60 -15.82 10.89 -2.52
CA TRP A 60 -15.59 9.88 -1.49
C TRP A 60 -16.31 8.57 -1.76
N THR A 61 -17.47 8.61 -2.42
CA THR A 61 -18.19 7.42 -2.88
C THR A 61 -17.33 6.61 -3.87
N ILE A 62 -16.78 7.29 -4.89
CA ILE A 62 -15.90 6.66 -5.89
C ILE A 62 -14.57 6.21 -5.26
N TYR A 63 -14.05 6.97 -4.29
CA TYR A 63 -12.85 6.62 -3.54
C TYR A 63 -13.00 5.31 -2.76
N GLN A 64 -14.14 5.08 -2.10
CA GLN A 64 -14.38 3.83 -1.38
C GLN A 64 -14.40 2.63 -2.33
N GLU A 65 -15.06 2.75 -3.49
CA GLU A 65 -15.03 1.70 -4.54
C GLU A 65 -13.61 1.44 -5.06
N TYR A 66 -12.83 2.51 -5.25
CA TYR A 66 -11.44 2.43 -5.68
C TYR A 66 -10.60 1.66 -4.67
N GLU A 67 -10.68 2.05 -3.40
CA GLU A 67 -9.87 1.48 -2.32
C GLU A 67 -10.17 0.01 -2.09
N ALA A 68 -11.43 -0.42 -2.20
CA ALA A 68 -11.80 -1.82 -2.12
C ALA A 68 -11.06 -2.66 -3.18
N LYS A 69 -10.99 -2.18 -4.43
CA LYS A 69 -10.28 -2.87 -5.52
C LYS A 69 -8.76 -2.76 -5.38
N ARG A 70 -8.26 -1.60 -5.00
CA ARG A 70 -6.82 -1.33 -4.78
C ARG A 70 -6.25 -2.20 -3.68
N LYS A 71 -6.99 -2.41 -2.58
CA LYS A 71 -6.58 -3.32 -1.48
C LYS A 71 -6.39 -4.75 -1.96
N MET A 72 -7.25 -5.25 -2.86
CA MET A 72 -7.08 -6.61 -3.42
C MET A 72 -5.78 -6.74 -4.23
N LEU A 73 -5.44 -5.74 -5.04
CA LEU A 73 -4.18 -5.73 -5.79
C LEU A 73 -2.96 -5.66 -4.84
N SER A 74 -3.08 -4.91 -3.75
CA SER A 74 -2.04 -4.84 -2.72
C SER A 74 -1.83 -6.18 -2.01
N ARG A 75 -2.88 -6.97 -1.76
CA ARG A 75 -2.74 -8.31 -1.18
C ARG A 75 -1.97 -9.24 -2.09
N GLU A 76 -2.31 -9.26 -3.39
CA GLU A 76 -1.56 -10.06 -4.36
C GLU A 76 -0.10 -9.62 -4.44
N ARG A 77 0.19 -8.32 -4.38
CA ARG A 77 1.58 -7.82 -4.32
C ARG A 77 2.33 -8.35 -3.10
N MET A 78 1.72 -8.27 -1.91
CA MET A 78 2.34 -8.80 -0.68
C MET A 78 2.55 -10.31 -0.79
N LYS A 79 1.62 -11.05 -1.37
CA LYS A 79 1.79 -12.47 -1.62
C LYS A 79 2.98 -12.75 -2.54
N ILE A 80 3.10 -12.06 -3.68
CA ILE A 80 4.24 -12.22 -4.59
C ILE A 80 5.57 -11.96 -3.86
N ILE A 81 5.62 -10.94 -3.00
CA ILE A 81 6.82 -10.59 -2.24
C ILE A 81 7.13 -11.65 -1.17
N ASN A 82 6.12 -12.17 -0.48
CA ASN A 82 6.31 -13.25 0.48
C ASN A 82 6.82 -14.52 -0.21
N ASP A 83 6.20 -14.92 -1.32
CA ASP A 83 6.63 -16.08 -2.10
C ASP A 83 8.09 -15.90 -2.57
N TYR A 84 8.46 -14.69 -3.02
CA TYR A 84 9.86 -14.35 -3.37
C TYR A 84 10.84 -14.55 -2.20
N LEU A 85 10.47 -14.10 -1.00
CA LEU A 85 11.32 -14.20 0.19
C LEU A 85 11.42 -15.63 0.71
N GLU A 86 10.33 -16.39 0.67
CA GLU A 86 10.30 -17.80 1.09
C GLU A 86 11.14 -18.69 0.17
N GLU A 87 11.14 -18.41 -1.13
CA GLU A 87 11.85 -19.20 -2.13
C GLU A 87 13.24 -18.67 -2.46
N TYR A 88 13.66 -17.53 -1.88
CA TYR A 88 14.84 -16.74 -2.30
C TYR A 88 16.11 -17.58 -2.56
N ASP A 89 16.46 -18.47 -1.64
CA ASP A 89 17.67 -19.32 -1.72
C ASP A 89 17.57 -20.43 -2.79
N SER A 90 16.40 -20.61 -3.40
CA SER A 90 16.06 -21.71 -4.30
C SER A 90 15.32 -21.27 -5.56
N ILE A 91 15.31 -19.96 -5.88
CA ILE A 91 14.66 -19.44 -7.08
C ILE A 91 15.32 -20.06 -8.32
N GLY A 92 14.58 -20.92 -9.00
CA GLY A 92 14.93 -21.50 -10.30
C GLY A 92 14.18 -20.83 -11.45
N GLU A 93 14.36 -21.38 -12.65
CA GLU A 93 13.74 -20.86 -13.89
C GLU A 93 12.20 -20.81 -13.81
N ILE A 94 11.57 -21.79 -13.15
CA ILE A 94 10.11 -21.89 -13.08
C ILE A 94 9.55 -20.83 -12.13
N GLU A 95 10.16 -20.71 -10.96
CA GLU A 95 9.78 -19.78 -9.89
C GLU A 95 10.00 -18.34 -10.35
N ALA A 96 11.15 -18.06 -10.97
CA ALA A 96 11.46 -16.75 -11.53
C ALA A 96 10.44 -16.31 -12.61
N ASP A 97 10.05 -17.22 -13.52
CA ASP A 97 9.05 -16.93 -14.56
C ASP A 97 7.65 -16.67 -13.95
N ASP A 98 7.23 -17.46 -12.94
CA ASP A 98 5.95 -17.22 -12.25
C ASP A 98 5.93 -15.87 -11.52
N LEU A 99 6.95 -15.59 -10.70
CA LEU A 99 7.09 -14.34 -9.95
C LEU A 99 7.09 -13.12 -10.89
N ALA A 100 7.82 -13.20 -12.00
CA ALA A 100 7.84 -12.15 -13.01
C ALA A 100 6.45 -11.95 -13.65
N LYS A 101 5.79 -13.03 -14.08
CA LYS A 101 4.46 -12.96 -14.70
C LYS A 101 3.40 -12.41 -13.76
N ARG A 102 3.39 -12.83 -12.50
CA ARG A 102 2.45 -12.35 -11.48
C ARG A 102 2.70 -10.88 -11.15
N THR A 103 3.97 -10.47 -11.04
CA THR A 103 4.35 -9.05 -10.85
C THR A 103 3.83 -8.19 -12.01
N LEU A 104 4.14 -8.56 -13.25
CA LEU A 104 3.70 -7.83 -14.45
C LEU A 104 2.17 -7.77 -14.55
N LYS A 105 1.48 -8.87 -14.22
CA LYS A 105 0.02 -8.92 -14.19
C LYS A 105 -0.55 -7.97 -13.14
N ASN A 106 0.02 -7.93 -11.94
CA ASN A 106 -0.39 -7.06 -10.85
C ASN A 106 -0.21 -5.57 -11.24
N ASP A 107 0.93 -5.20 -11.82
CA ASP A 107 1.21 -3.84 -12.32
C ASP A 107 0.22 -3.41 -13.42
N LEU A 108 -0.06 -4.32 -14.36
CA LEU A 108 -1.04 -4.07 -15.43
C LEU A 108 -2.45 -3.85 -14.85
N GLN A 109 -2.85 -4.65 -13.86
CA GLN A 109 -4.15 -4.50 -13.20
C GLN A 109 -4.25 -3.18 -12.45
N LEU A 110 -3.19 -2.73 -11.79
CA LEU A 110 -3.15 -1.42 -11.12
C LEU A 110 -3.29 -0.28 -12.12
N THR A 111 -2.54 -0.33 -13.22
CA THR A 111 -2.63 0.67 -14.30
C THR A 111 -4.04 0.75 -14.88
N LYS A 112 -4.69 -0.41 -15.11
CA LYS A 112 -6.09 -0.48 -15.55
C LYS A 112 -7.05 0.10 -14.52
N LEU A 113 -6.80 -0.15 -13.23
CA LEU A 113 -7.59 0.42 -12.14
C LEU A 113 -7.52 1.95 -12.14
N HIS A 114 -6.30 2.52 -12.19
CA HIS A 114 -6.11 3.97 -12.27
C HIS A 114 -6.82 4.58 -13.49
N SER A 115 -6.67 3.97 -14.67
CA SER A 115 -7.33 4.46 -15.89
C SER A 115 -8.87 4.43 -15.80
N SER A 116 -9.44 3.36 -15.23
CA SER A 116 -10.88 3.24 -15.03
C SER A 116 -11.40 4.28 -14.03
N PHE A 117 -10.73 4.40 -12.88
CA PHE A 117 -11.18 5.28 -11.80
C PHE A 117 -10.93 6.75 -12.10
N TYR A 118 -9.89 7.10 -12.86
CA TYR A 118 -9.74 8.46 -13.41
C TYR A 118 -11.00 8.92 -14.14
N LYS A 119 -11.57 8.06 -15.01
CA LYS A 119 -12.80 8.40 -15.73
C LYS A 119 -13.99 8.59 -14.78
N LYS A 120 -14.09 7.77 -13.73
CA LYS A 120 -15.14 7.88 -12.70
C LYS A 120 -14.99 9.16 -11.88
N PHE A 121 -13.80 9.44 -11.35
CA PHE A 121 -13.52 10.67 -10.60
C PHE A 121 -13.77 11.90 -11.45
N LYS A 122 -13.31 11.91 -12.70
CA LYS A 122 -13.53 13.03 -13.62
C LYS A 122 -15.02 13.32 -13.82
N LYS A 123 -15.85 12.28 -13.89
CA LYS A 123 -17.30 12.43 -14.03
C LYS A 123 -17.97 12.92 -12.74
N ALA A 124 -17.47 12.50 -11.58
CA ALA A 124 -18.01 12.86 -10.28
C ALA A 124 -17.53 14.24 -9.76
N THR A 125 -16.43 14.74 -10.31
CA THR A 125 -15.73 15.95 -9.87
C THR A 125 -15.39 16.82 -11.09
N SER A 126 -14.11 16.98 -11.41
CA SER A 126 -13.57 17.64 -12.59
C SER A 126 -12.36 16.87 -13.13
N ALA A 127 -11.89 17.23 -14.33
CA ALA A 127 -10.64 16.66 -14.85
C ALA A 127 -9.43 17.04 -13.98
N PHE A 128 -9.45 18.24 -13.40
CA PHE A 128 -8.41 18.73 -12.51
C PHE A 128 -8.36 17.93 -11.21
N ASP A 129 -9.50 17.74 -10.55
CA ASP A 129 -9.57 16.98 -9.30
C ASP A 129 -9.23 15.50 -9.52
N ALA A 130 -9.69 14.91 -10.63
CA ALA A 130 -9.32 13.54 -10.97
C ALA A 130 -7.81 13.37 -11.20
N ALA A 131 -7.15 14.38 -11.80
CA ALA A 131 -5.70 14.39 -11.97
C ALA A 131 -4.96 14.60 -10.63
N LYS A 132 -5.44 15.52 -9.77
CA LYS A 132 -4.90 15.70 -8.40
C LYS A 132 -4.95 14.39 -7.63
N PHE A 133 -6.09 13.69 -7.68
CA PHE A 133 -6.24 12.41 -7.00
C PHE A 133 -5.23 11.37 -7.51
N LEU A 134 -5.12 11.20 -8.84
CA LEU A 134 -4.14 10.28 -9.40
C LEU A 134 -2.70 10.60 -8.99
N GLN A 135 -2.36 11.89 -8.90
CA GLN A 135 -1.04 12.34 -8.48
C GLN A 135 -0.72 11.92 -7.05
N ILE A 136 -1.59 12.25 -6.08
CA ILE A 136 -1.36 11.89 -4.67
C ILE A 136 -1.40 10.38 -4.46
N ASP A 137 -2.31 9.69 -5.14
CA ASP A 137 -2.43 8.24 -5.07
C ASP A 137 -1.18 7.53 -5.62
N SER A 138 -0.67 7.98 -6.77
CA SER A 138 0.58 7.45 -7.35
C SER A 138 1.78 7.76 -6.47
N TYR A 139 1.86 8.96 -5.88
CA TYR A 139 2.93 9.31 -4.95
C TYR A 139 2.96 8.34 -3.76
N ILE A 140 1.83 8.19 -3.05
CA ILE A 140 1.73 7.28 -1.90
C ILE A 140 2.07 5.84 -2.31
N HIS A 141 1.50 5.37 -3.42
CA HIS A 141 1.75 4.01 -3.90
C HIS A 141 3.22 3.76 -4.23
N ASN A 142 3.85 4.68 -4.97
CA ASN A 142 5.26 4.56 -5.35
C ASN A 142 6.19 4.64 -4.14
N THR A 143 5.90 5.49 -3.16
CA THR A 143 6.67 5.56 -1.91
C THR A 143 6.64 4.22 -1.18
N ILE A 144 5.46 3.63 -1.00
CA ILE A 144 5.33 2.32 -0.34
C ILE A 144 6.05 1.24 -1.15
N ARG A 145 5.83 1.20 -2.48
CA ARG A 145 6.46 0.21 -3.35
C ARG A 145 7.99 0.28 -3.28
N ASN A 146 8.54 1.49 -3.33
CA ASN A 146 9.98 1.68 -3.24
C ASN A 146 10.52 1.24 -1.87
N ALA A 147 9.82 1.59 -0.78
CA ALA A 147 10.21 1.13 0.55
C ALA A 147 10.21 -0.41 0.64
N MET A 148 9.19 -1.08 0.09
CA MET A 148 9.17 -2.55 0.05
C MET A 148 10.33 -3.12 -0.78
N GLN A 149 10.60 -2.54 -1.95
CA GLN A 149 11.69 -3.00 -2.82
C GLN A 149 13.08 -2.83 -2.20
N GLN A 150 13.28 -1.82 -1.36
CA GLN A 150 14.54 -1.60 -0.65
C GLN A 150 14.84 -2.67 0.40
N GLU A 151 13.83 -3.40 0.86
CA GLU A 151 13.96 -4.49 1.83
C GLU A 151 14.17 -5.86 1.16
N LEU A 152 14.07 -5.94 -0.18
CA LEU A 152 14.25 -7.19 -0.91
C LEU A 152 15.69 -7.32 -1.44
N PRO A 153 16.35 -8.46 -1.25
CA PRO A 153 17.59 -8.75 -1.96
C PRO A 153 17.33 -8.86 -3.47
N PHE A 154 18.38 -8.74 -4.29
CA PHE A 154 18.28 -9.07 -5.72
C PHE A 154 18.53 -10.57 -5.95
N ILE A 155 17.91 -11.14 -6.98
CA ILE A 155 18.24 -12.51 -7.42
C ILE A 155 19.73 -12.58 -7.74
N ASP A 156 20.40 -13.62 -7.26
CA ASP A 156 21.84 -13.84 -7.34
C ASP A 156 22.70 -12.79 -6.60
N GLU A 157 22.12 -11.98 -5.70
CA GLU A 157 22.89 -11.10 -4.83
C GLU A 157 23.55 -11.92 -3.70
N ASN A 158 24.81 -12.27 -3.94
CA ASN A 158 25.76 -12.78 -2.94
C ASN A 158 26.88 -11.76 -2.71
#